data_AF-A0A662K727-F1
#
_entry.id   AF-A0A662K727-F1
#
_cell.length_a   1.000
_cell.length_b   1.000
_cell.length_c   1.000
_cell.angle_alpha   90.00
_cell.angle_beta   90.00
_cell.angle_gamma   90.00
#
_symmetry.space_group_name_H-M   'P 1'
#
loop_
_entity.id
_entity.type
_entity.pdbx_description
1 polymer ?
#
loop_
_entity_poly.entity_id
_entity_poly.type
_entity_poly.pdbx_seq_one_letter_code
_entity_poly.pdbx_strand_id
1 'polypeptide(L)'
;MSGCITNQQDNQQGNNQEYTGGRQHQEQNYETGYEIPLYPDAEEITHMPDDELWTSFNIGSSLNRKLYLSADEPQEIYSWYNTLENESIVEKNSVRNSQTNEIDFYYLKFRNDSKGAFVVIMKGDEHMPGDVKSLFAIAEGEWPLIEKCGFSMGQESNDGNNGYQDLGLGEGSITFDVTPLDSSSYDYIEPLGNLNPKSGHTFPTDHGAFWFKNPYTDTPIYDVIAPADGIITSIYYRQEQWPEGSGHEGEYYNDYKVMIAHTNNFYSYLDHVWELDNTILSQAGELNVGDNLVHIAVYKGDVIGKTGGRKGAQRGMDWGIIDFSKNLQYIHPERYGWYAHSAHFLEYCSQDLRESLINKLGVPDRNVRRTTQPLWGKVDFDESGKLVGNWFLQDIDQNDPLAEWDKHLSFVYDVWDPQPIRVAVGGSLNIPATLYQVYGNMPDPAGISIDDGQVVYKLQGTEEYGETSIKETLLVEMIDNETIKVEGFNGWVSNPAFTEDARYYIR
;
A
#
# COMPACT_ATOMS: atom_id res chain seq x y z
N MET A 1 27.75 17.46 62.81
CA MET A 1 27.96 18.00 64.17
C MET A 1 26.94 19.09 64.36
N SER A 2 25.79 18.73 64.95
CA SER A 2 25.37 19.14 66.31
C SER A 2 25.00 20.63 66.34
N GLY A 3 23.74 21.06 66.46
CA GLY A 3 22.63 20.53 67.26
C GLY A 3 22.48 21.39 68.52
N CYS A 4 21.28 21.95 68.75
CA CYS A 4 20.67 22.33 70.05
C CYS A 4 19.23 22.85 69.74
N ILE A 5 18.08 22.29 70.13
CA ILE A 5 17.56 21.79 71.44
C ILE A 5 17.36 23.02 72.40
N THR A 6 16.23 23.38 73.02
CA THR A 6 14.92 22.77 73.33
C THR A 6 13.92 23.78 73.95
N ASN A 7 12.62 23.53 73.72
CA ASN A 7 11.44 23.38 74.60
C ASN A 7 11.11 24.26 75.85
N GLN A 8 9.78 24.26 76.08
CA GLN A 8 8.95 24.38 77.31
C GLN A 8 8.13 25.68 77.37
N GLN A 9 6.87 25.74 77.81
CA GLN A 9 5.93 24.82 78.48
C GLN A 9 4.55 25.51 78.47
N ASP A 10 3.41 24.78 78.43
CA ASP A 10 2.44 24.81 79.54
C ASP A 10 1.15 23.99 79.27
N ASN A 11 0.76 23.28 80.33
CA ASN A 11 -0.39 22.39 80.49
C ASN A 11 -1.65 23.16 80.92
N GLN A 12 -2.85 22.66 80.60
CA GLN A 12 -3.79 22.17 81.65
C GLN A 12 -5.03 21.41 81.12
N GLN A 13 -5.43 20.44 81.94
CA GLN A 13 -6.36 19.31 81.83
C GLN A 13 -7.86 19.60 81.63
N GLY A 14 -8.61 18.59 81.14
CA GLY A 14 -10.05 18.44 81.43
C GLY A 14 -10.83 17.34 80.69
N ASN A 15 -10.69 16.07 81.13
CA ASN A 15 -11.65 14.94 81.15
C ASN A 15 -12.34 14.35 79.88
N ASN A 16 -11.93 13.11 79.58
CA ASN A 16 -12.70 11.86 79.39
C ASN A 16 -13.99 11.83 78.56
N GLN A 17 -13.94 11.18 77.39
CA GLN A 17 -14.62 9.90 77.11
C GLN A 17 -14.11 9.29 75.80
N GLU A 18 -13.64 8.05 75.85
CA GLU A 18 -13.18 7.24 74.72
C GLU A 18 -14.33 6.91 73.76
N TYR A 19 -14.15 7.14 72.46
CA TYR A 19 -14.56 6.20 71.43
C TYR A 19 -13.67 6.37 70.19
N THR A 20 -13.24 5.21 69.71
CA THR A 20 -12.31 4.86 68.64
C THR A 20 -12.52 5.51 67.27
N GLY A 21 -11.42 5.69 66.53
CA GLY A 21 -11.40 5.47 65.08
C GLY A 21 -11.29 6.74 64.23
N GLY A 22 -10.12 6.91 63.60
CA GLY A 22 -9.75 8.06 62.78
C GLY A 22 -10.72 8.41 61.65
N ARG A 23 -10.71 9.71 61.32
CA ARG A 23 -11.16 10.24 60.04
C ARG A 23 -10.32 9.61 58.94
N GLN A 24 -10.86 8.59 58.30
CA GLN A 24 -10.45 8.22 56.96
C GLN A 24 -10.89 9.35 56.03
N HIS A 25 -9.91 9.99 55.42
CA HIS A 25 -10.07 10.59 54.10
C HIS A 25 -10.79 9.55 53.23
N GLN A 26 -11.92 9.92 52.65
CA GLN A 26 -12.48 9.21 51.50
C GLN A 26 -11.50 9.43 50.35
N GLU A 27 -10.46 8.61 50.30
CA GLU A 27 -9.89 8.17 49.04
C GLU A 27 -11.01 7.41 48.34
N GLN A 28 -11.53 8.00 47.29
CA GLN A 28 -12.26 7.25 46.28
C GLN A 28 -11.28 6.20 45.76
N ASN A 29 -11.45 4.96 46.22
CA ASN A 29 -10.86 3.80 45.60
C ASN A 29 -11.28 3.83 44.12
N TYR A 30 -10.32 4.12 43.25
CA TYR A 30 -10.42 3.78 41.84
C TYR A 30 -10.65 2.27 41.78
N GLU A 31 -11.74 1.88 41.13
CA GLU A 31 -12.07 0.48 40.89
C GLU A 31 -10.87 -0.22 40.26
N THR A 32 -10.54 -1.35 40.88
CA THR A 32 -9.50 -2.31 40.52
C THR A 32 -9.52 -2.59 39.02
N GLY A 33 -8.38 -2.34 38.36
CA GLY A 33 -8.15 -2.79 36.98
C GLY A 33 -8.35 -4.30 36.86
N TYR A 34 -8.85 -4.74 35.71
CA TYR A 34 -8.87 -6.15 35.37
C TYR A 34 -7.43 -6.64 35.24
N GLU A 35 -7.01 -7.55 36.12
CA GLU A 35 -5.68 -8.16 36.11
C GLU A 35 -5.84 -9.68 35.97
N ILE A 36 -5.21 -10.24 34.94
CA ILE A 36 -5.25 -11.68 34.70
C ILE A 36 -4.27 -12.39 35.64
N PRO A 37 -4.60 -13.59 36.18
CA PRO A 37 -3.65 -14.36 36.96
C PRO A 37 -2.38 -14.67 36.16
N LEU A 38 -1.23 -14.30 36.73
CA LEU A 38 0.08 -14.62 36.16
C LEU A 38 0.37 -16.12 36.33
N TYR A 39 0.97 -16.74 35.30
CA TYR A 39 1.41 -18.14 35.37
C TYR A 39 2.40 -18.35 36.54
N PRO A 40 2.28 -19.43 37.34
CA PRO A 40 3.04 -19.58 38.60
C PRO A 40 4.57 -19.49 38.49
N ASP A 41 5.14 -19.91 37.37
CA ASP A 41 6.59 -19.92 37.11
C ASP A 41 7.03 -18.85 36.09
N ALA A 42 6.30 -17.73 36.06
CA ALA A 42 6.59 -16.59 35.20
C ALA A 42 7.69 -15.69 35.78
N GLU A 43 8.74 -15.42 35.00
CA GLU A 43 9.73 -14.40 35.31
C GLU A 43 9.54 -13.18 34.39
N GLU A 44 9.20 -12.01 34.97
CA GLU A 44 9.03 -10.76 34.20
C GLU A 44 10.39 -10.28 33.68
N ILE A 45 10.46 -9.98 32.38
CA ILE A 45 11.63 -9.36 31.77
C ILE A 45 11.41 -7.86 31.57
N THR A 46 12.37 -7.08 32.07
CA THR A 46 12.30 -5.60 32.13
C THR A 46 13.12 -4.90 31.04
N HIS A 47 13.81 -5.68 30.19
CA HIS A 47 14.58 -5.20 29.05
C HIS A 47 14.18 -5.99 27.82
N MET A 48 13.72 -5.28 26.79
CA MET A 48 13.12 -5.87 25.58
C MET A 48 14.08 -5.78 24.39
N PRO A 49 14.14 -6.80 23.53
CA PRO A 49 14.60 -6.65 22.15
C PRO A 49 13.39 -6.29 21.25
N ASP A 50 13.35 -5.04 20.77
CA ASP A 50 12.49 -4.46 19.71
C ASP A 50 10.94 -4.59 19.75
N ASP A 51 10.26 -3.54 19.25
CA ASP A 51 8.79 -3.36 19.18
C ASP A 51 8.07 -4.35 18.22
N GLU A 52 8.80 -5.26 17.58
CA GLU A 52 8.31 -6.21 16.57
C GLU A 52 7.26 -7.18 17.12
N LEU A 53 7.47 -7.69 18.35
CA LEU A 53 6.52 -8.59 19.00
C LEU A 53 5.18 -7.90 19.26
N TRP A 54 5.18 -6.66 19.76
CA TRP A 54 3.94 -5.94 20.02
C TRP A 54 3.16 -5.69 18.73
N THR A 55 3.88 -5.33 17.67
CA THR A 55 3.32 -5.03 16.36
C THR A 55 2.72 -6.28 15.72
N SER A 56 3.41 -7.43 15.79
CA SER A 56 2.96 -8.72 15.21
C SER A 56 1.63 -9.24 15.78
N PHE A 57 1.29 -8.80 16.99
CA PHE A 57 0.05 -9.16 17.66
C PHE A 57 -0.92 -7.99 17.85
N ASN A 58 -0.67 -6.86 17.19
CA ASN A 58 -1.46 -5.63 17.30
C ASN A 58 -1.68 -5.18 18.77
N ILE A 59 -0.63 -5.27 19.59
CA ILE A 59 -0.62 -4.86 20.99
C ILE A 59 -0.18 -3.40 21.09
N GLY A 60 -1.16 -2.50 21.14
CA GLY A 60 -0.91 -1.06 21.25
C GLY A 60 -0.14 -0.64 22.50
N SER A 61 0.69 0.39 22.39
CA SER A 61 1.51 0.92 23.50
C SER A 61 0.69 1.57 24.63
N SER A 62 -0.59 1.86 24.39
CA SER A 62 -1.54 2.34 25.40
C SER A 62 -2.07 1.23 26.32
N LEU A 63 -1.84 -0.04 25.99
CA LEU A 63 -2.16 -1.19 26.84
C LEU A 63 -1.07 -1.38 27.89
N ASN A 64 -1.45 -1.86 29.08
CA ASN A 64 -0.50 -2.35 30.07
C ASN A 64 0.10 -3.66 29.55
N ARG A 65 1.29 -3.59 28.94
CA ARG A 65 1.93 -4.73 28.26
C ARG A 65 3.20 -5.15 28.98
N LYS A 66 3.28 -6.44 29.31
CA LYS A 66 4.40 -7.07 30.02
C LYS A 66 4.80 -8.38 29.36
N LEU A 67 6.04 -8.76 29.57
CA LEU A 67 6.65 -9.92 28.93
C LEU A 67 7.30 -10.81 29.99
N TYR A 68 7.14 -12.12 29.81
CA TYR A 68 7.49 -13.12 30.80
C TYR A 68 8.18 -14.32 30.17
N LEU A 69 9.10 -14.93 30.92
CA LEU A 69 9.76 -16.19 30.58
C LEU A 69 9.23 -17.32 31.47
N SER A 70 9.30 -18.56 30.99
CA SER A 70 9.03 -19.75 31.79
C SER A 70 9.84 -20.95 31.31
N ALA A 71 10.16 -21.86 32.24
CA ALA A 71 10.82 -23.14 31.96
C ALA A 71 9.85 -24.24 31.45
N ASP A 72 8.54 -23.97 31.44
CA ASP A 72 7.52 -24.88 30.96
C ASP A 72 7.24 -24.71 29.47
N GLU A 73 6.71 -25.76 28.83
CA GLU A 73 6.38 -25.74 27.40
C GLU A 73 5.17 -24.82 27.11
N PRO A 74 5.09 -24.18 25.93
CA PRO A 74 3.98 -23.26 25.60
C PRO A 74 2.58 -23.88 25.77
N GLN A 75 2.45 -25.17 25.48
CA GLN A 75 1.19 -25.91 25.63
C GLN A 75 0.77 -26.06 27.09
N GLU A 76 1.71 -26.16 28.04
CA GLU A 76 1.42 -26.29 29.47
C GLU A 76 0.86 -24.96 30.01
N ILE A 77 1.52 -23.86 29.66
CA ILE A 77 1.08 -22.49 29.99
C ILE A 77 -0.30 -22.21 29.39
N TYR A 78 -0.48 -22.53 28.09
CA TYR A 78 -1.78 -22.40 27.42
C TYR A 78 -2.87 -23.23 28.10
N SER A 79 -2.55 -24.47 28.51
CA SER A 79 -3.51 -25.35 29.18
C SER A 79 -3.88 -24.81 30.56
N TRP A 80 -2.93 -24.22 31.30
CA TRP A 80 -3.19 -23.59 32.58
C TRP A 80 -4.14 -22.39 32.46
N TYR A 81 -3.91 -21.48 31.51
CA TYR A 81 -4.83 -20.37 31.24
C TYR A 81 -6.23 -20.85 30.85
N ASN A 82 -6.33 -21.99 30.19
CA ASN A 82 -7.61 -22.64 29.90
C ASN A 82 -8.33 -23.21 31.14
N THR A 83 -7.63 -23.46 32.25
CA THR A 83 -8.25 -23.93 33.52
C THR A 83 -8.83 -22.81 34.38
N LEU A 84 -8.57 -21.54 34.04
CA LEU A 84 -9.18 -20.40 34.72
C LEU A 84 -10.67 -20.32 34.30
N GLU A 85 -11.56 -20.96 35.07
CA GLU A 85 -12.97 -21.20 34.71
C GLU A 85 -13.76 -19.92 34.31
N ASN A 86 -14.16 -19.90 33.03
CA ASN A 86 -15.37 -19.40 32.35
C ASN A 86 -16.23 -18.23 32.90
N GLU A 87 -16.03 -17.08 32.25
CA GLU A 87 -16.99 -16.26 31.48
C GLU A 87 -16.20 -15.15 30.74
N SER A 88 -14.92 -15.01 31.08
CA SER A 88 -14.01 -14.03 30.51
C SER A 88 -13.34 -14.47 29.22
N ILE A 89 -13.02 -15.74 28.98
CA ILE A 89 -12.34 -16.10 27.73
C ILE A 89 -13.30 -16.02 26.56
N VAL A 90 -13.07 -15.08 25.65
CA VAL A 90 -13.90 -14.86 24.46
C VAL A 90 -13.23 -15.32 23.18
N GLU A 91 -11.91 -15.54 23.18
CA GLU A 91 -11.18 -16.05 22.02
C GLU A 91 -10.01 -16.94 22.44
N LYS A 92 -9.75 -17.98 21.64
CA LYS A 92 -8.64 -18.92 21.80
C LYS A 92 -8.13 -19.33 20.42
N ASN A 93 -6.83 -19.32 20.21
CA ASN A 93 -6.25 -19.73 18.93
C ASN A 93 -4.86 -20.38 19.09
N SER A 94 -4.45 -21.13 18.09
CA SER A 94 -3.09 -21.64 17.94
C SER A 94 -2.67 -21.56 16.47
N VAL A 95 -1.48 -21.01 16.23
CA VAL A 95 -0.95 -20.83 14.87
C VAL A 95 0.19 -21.81 14.66
N ARG A 96 0.18 -22.46 13.49
CA ARG A 96 1.17 -23.46 13.12
C ARG A 96 2.04 -22.95 11.99
N ASN A 97 3.31 -23.33 12.05
CA ASN A 97 4.24 -23.15 10.97
C ASN A 97 3.80 -23.96 9.75
N SER A 98 3.65 -23.32 8.60
CA SER A 98 3.16 -23.96 7.37
C SER A 98 4.13 -25.00 6.79
N GLN A 99 5.42 -24.93 7.15
CA GLN A 99 6.47 -25.81 6.64
C GLN A 99 6.75 -27.00 7.58
N THR A 100 6.74 -26.78 8.89
CA THR A 100 7.10 -27.80 9.89
C THR A 100 5.89 -28.43 10.58
N ASN A 101 4.71 -27.79 10.49
CA ASN A 101 3.48 -28.13 11.21
C ASN A 101 3.60 -28.07 12.75
N GLU A 102 4.71 -27.53 13.26
CA GLU A 102 4.88 -27.19 14.68
C GLU A 102 4.03 -25.97 15.02
N ILE A 103 3.65 -25.81 16.29
CA ILE A 103 2.91 -24.63 16.75
C ILE A 103 3.91 -23.51 17.01
N ASP A 104 3.77 -22.38 16.31
CA ASP A 104 4.60 -21.20 16.50
C ASP A 104 4.19 -20.49 17.80
N PHE A 105 2.89 -20.35 18.06
CA PHE A 105 2.36 -19.78 19.31
C PHE A 105 0.88 -20.08 19.54
N TYR A 106 0.46 -19.84 20.78
CA TYR A 106 -0.94 -19.80 21.21
C TYR A 106 -1.32 -18.37 21.58
N TYR A 107 -2.61 -18.03 21.48
CA TYR A 107 -3.11 -16.85 22.17
C TYR A 107 -4.53 -17.02 22.73
N LEU A 108 -4.84 -16.22 23.74
CA LEU A 108 -6.14 -16.13 24.38
C LEU A 108 -6.56 -14.67 24.58
N LYS A 109 -7.85 -14.37 24.43
CA LYS A 109 -8.45 -13.11 24.87
C LYS A 109 -9.41 -13.33 26.02
N PHE A 110 -9.26 -12.50 27.03
CA PHE A 110 -10.12 -12.44 28.18
C PHE A 110 -10.84 -11.10 28.21
N ARG A 111 -12.12 -11.10 28.55
CA ARG A 111 -13.00 -9.96 28.66
C ARG A 111 -13.63 -9.93 30.03
N ASN A 112 -13.71 -8.75 30.63
CA ASN A 112 -14.52 -8.48 31.80
C ASN A 112 -15.13 -7.09 31.64
N ASP A 113 -16.41 -7.06 31.25
CA ASP A 113 -17.15 -5.84 30.90
C ASP A 113 -16.42 -4.94 29.89
N SER A 114 -15.93 -3.79 30.34
CA SER A 114 -15.21 -2.80 29.53
C SER A 114 -13.71 -3.03 29.49
N LYS A 115 -13.19 -4.03 30.19
CA LYS A 115 -11.76 -4.35 30.24
C LYS A 115 -11.47 -5.72 29.64
N GLY A 116 -10.20 -5.98 29.33
CA GLY A 116 -9.75 -7.29 28.88
C GLY A 116 -8.26 -7.51 29.04
N ALA A 117 -7.85 -8.73 28.72
CA ALA A 117 -6.46 -9.14 28.62
C ALA A 117 -6.23 -9.95 27.34
N PHE A 118 -5.09 -9.76 26.70
CA PHE A 118 -4.59 -10.58 25.60
C PHE A 118 -3.32 -11.28 26.08
N VAL A 119 -3.29 -12.61 25.96
CA VAL A 119 -2.13 -13.45 26.32
C VAL A 119 -1.66 -14.15 25.07
N VAL A 120 -0.39 -13.96 24.70
CA VAL A 120 0.29 -14.69 23.62
C VAL A 120 1.45 -15.48 24.18
N ILE A 121 1.58 -16.75 23.78
CA ILE A 121 2.55 -17.71 24.33
C ILE A 121 3.31 -18.34 23.18
N MET A 122 4.62 -18.13 23.12
CA MET A 122 5.52 -18.60 22.06
C MET A 122 6.58 -19.53 22.63
N LYS A 123 7.16 -20.34 21.76
CA LYS A 123 8.35 -21.14 22.07
C LYS A 123 9.55 -20.23 22.27
N GLY A 124 10.36 -20.51 23.29
CA GLY A 124 11.66 -19.88 23.46
C GLY A 124 12.61 -20.25 22.32
N ASP A 125 13.50 -19.33 21.96
CA ASP A 125 14.51 -19.56 20.93
C ASP A 125 15.85 -20.04 21.53
N GLU A 126 16.80 -20.39 20.66
CA GLU A 126 18.13 -20.86 21.05
C GLU A 126 19.01 -19.80 21.73
N HIS A 127 18.57 -18.53 21.72
CA HIS A 127 19.28 -17.40 22.33
C HIS A 127 18.82 -17.12 23.77
N MET A 128 17.78 -17.80 24.26
CA MET A 128 17.31 -17.68 25.64
C MET A 128 18.19 -18.48 26.63
N PRO A 129 18.29 -18.04 27.90
CA PRO A 129 18.97 -18.79 28.95
C PRO A 129 18.44 -20.23 29.06
N GLY A 130 19.35 -21.20 29.22
CA GLY A 130 19.13 -22.57 28.75
C GLY A 130 18.01 -23.41 29.37
N ASP A 131 17.40 -23.01 30.48
CA ASP A 131 16.23 -23.67 31.06
C ASP A 131 14.89 -23.05 30.64
N VAL A 132 14.91 -21.90 29.95
CA VAL A 132 13.72 -21.22 29.42
C VAL A 132 13.22 -21.96 28.19
N LYS A 133 11.92 -22.24 28.18
CA LYS A 133 11.24 -22.92 27.06
C LYS A 133 10.14 -22.10 26.43
N SER A 134 9.64 -21.09 27.13
CA SER A 134 8.55 -20.25 26.66
C SER A 134 8.81 -18.77 26.94
N LEU A 135 8.36 -17.95 26.00
CA LEU A 135 8.20 -16.51 26.14
C LEU A 135 6.71 -16.20 25.98
N PHE A 136 6.14 -15.39 26.87
CA PHE A 136 4.75 -14.98 26.73
C PHE A 136 4.52 -13.54 27.12
N ALA A 137 3.63 -12.88 26.38
CA ALA A 137 3.28 -11.49 26.60
C ALA A 137 1.85 -11.39 27.10
N ILE A 138 1.63 -10.50 28.06
CA ILE A 138 0.31 -10.17 28.60
C ILE A 138 0.07 -8.68 28.34
N ALA A 139 -1.04 -8.36 27.68
CA ALA A 139 -1.50 -7.00 27.49
C ALA A 139 -2.87 -6.82 28.12
N GLU A 140 -3.06 -5.77 28.93
CA GLU A 140 -4.30 -5.52 29.67
C GLU A 140 -4.78 -4.09 29.46
N GLY A 141 -6.09 -3.89 29.37
CA GLY A 141 -6.64 -2.55 29.13
C GLY A 141 -8.12 -2.54 28.81
N GLU A 142 -8.57 -1.46 28.15
CA GLU A 142 -9.95 -1.35 27.67
C GLU A 142 -10.25 -2.42 26.60
N TRP A 143 -11.42 -3.04 26.68
CA TRP A 143 -11.85 -4.11 25.79
C TRP A 143 -11.73 -3.76 24.30
N PRO A 144 -12.10 -2.55 23.82
CA PRO A 144 -11.95 -2.20 22.41
C PRO A 144 -10.50 -2.22 21.89
N LEU A 145 -9.51 -2.08 22.78
CA LEU A 145 -8.10 -2.18 22.42
C LEU A 145 -7.63 -3.64 22.44
N ILE A 146 -8.08 -4.43 23.41
CA ILE A 146 -7.78 -5.86 23.54
C ILE A 146 -8.45 -6.68 22.42
N GLU A 147 -9.65 -6.29 22.02
CA GLU A 147 -10.42 -6.94 20.94
C GLU A 147 -9.64 -6.92 19.61
N LYS A 148 -8.86 -5.86 19.38
CA LYS A 148 -8.00 -5.68 18.20
C LYS A 148 -6.70 -6.48 18.25
N CYS A 149 -6.24 -6.92 19.42
CA CYS A 149 -5.04 -7.75 19.54
C CYS A 149 -5.26 -9.10 18.84
N GLY A 150 -4.20 -9.70 18.31
CA GLY A 150 -4.29 -10.94 17.55
C GLY A 150 -3.17 -11.02 16.54
N PHE A 151 -2.81 -12.24 16.15
CA PHE A 151 -1.71 -12.43 15.23
C PHE A 151 -2.02 -11.93 13.82
N SER A 152 -1.16 -11.08 13.28
CA SER A 152 -1.21 -10.62 11.90
C SER A 152 0.07 -11.02 11.15
N MET A 153 0.19 -12.28 10.72
CA MET A 153 1.03 -12.57 9.55
C MET A 153 0.20 -12.26 8.32
N GLY A 154 0.54 -11.21 7.57
CA GLY A 154 0.29 -11.09 6.13
C GLY A 154 -1.01 -11.72 5.61
N GLN A 155 -2.11 -11.62 6.35
CA GLN A 155 -3.42 -12.02 5.89
C GLN A 155 -3.98 -10.78 5.23
N GLU A 156 -3.87 -10.80 3.90
CA GLU A 156 -4.99 -10.40 3.06
C GLU A 156 -6.29 -10.61 3.82
N SER A 157 -7.01 -9.50 4.00
CA SER A 157 -8.40 -9.49 4.41
C SER A 157 -9.17 -10.48 3.53
N ASN A 158 -9.39 -11.69 4.06
CA ASN A 158 -10.39 -12.63 3.56
C ASN A 158 -11.79 -12.32 4.12
N ASP A 159 -11.96 -11.14 4.72
CA ASP A 159 -13.24 -10.45 4.67
C ASP A 159 -13.21 -9.60 3.41
N GLY A 160 -14.17 -9.82 2.50
CA GLY A 160 -14.42 -9.00 1.31
C GLY A 160 -14.87 -7.58 1.69
N ASN A 161 -14.01 -6.87 2.38
CA ASN A 161 -14.14 -5.49 2.79
C ASN A 161 -12.76 -4.88 2.54
N ASN A 162 -12.64 -4.14 1.43
CA ASN A 162 -11.49 -3.31 1.07
C ASN A 162 -11.30 -2.18 2.10
N GLY A 163 -11.01 -2.55 3.34
CA GLY A 163 -11.03 -1.70 4.51
C GLY A 163 -9.61 -1.27 4.89
N TYR A 164 -9.31 -0.04 4.55
CA TYR A 164 -8.18 0.75 5.02
C TYR A 164 -7.92 0.66 6.54
N GLN A 165 -6.70 1.00 6.97
CA GLN A 165 -6.31 1.03 8.37
C GLN A 165 -6.95 2.23 9.09
N ASP A 166 -7.61 2.02 10.23
CA ASP A 166 -8.06 3.12 11.08
C ASP A 166 -6.84 3.76 11.78
N LEU A 167 -6.40 4.89 11.24
CA LEU A 167 -5.25 5.68 11.71
C LEU A 167 -5.66 6.80 12.68
N GLY A 168 -6.95 6.89 13.02
CA GLY A 168 -7.48 8.01 13.81
C GLY A 168 -7.52 9.34 13.05
N LEU A 169 -7.42 9.33 11.72
CA LEU A 169 -7.35 10.53 10.87
C LEU A 169 -8.72 11.04 10.40
N GLY A 170 -9.81 10.39 10.82
CA GLY A 170 -11.14 10.67 10.30
C GLY A 170 -11.35 10.07 8.91
N GLU A 171 -12.45 10.44 8.24
CA GLU A 171 -12.87 9.84 6.96
C GLU A 171 -13.16 10.94 5.93
N GLY A 172 -13.03 10.58 4.64
CA GLY A 172 -13.37 11.39 3.49
C GLY A 172 -12.16 11.94 2.74
N SER A 173 -12.40 12.46 1.55
CA SER A 173 -11.37 13.09 0.73
C SER A 173 -10.94 14.44 1.28
N ILE A 174 -9.71 14.84 1.02
CA ILE A 174 -9.19 16.19 1.31
C ILE A 174 -9.11 17.06 0.05
N THR A 175 -8.70 18.32 0.22
CA THR A 175 -8.41 19.24 -0.90
C THR A 175 -6.94 19.67 -0.86
N PHE A 176 -6.24 19.51 -1.99
CA PHE A 176 -4.86 19.96 -2.17
C PHE A 176 -4.81 21.41 -2.66
N ASP A 177 -3.99 22.24 -2.00
CA ASP A 177 -3.74 23.64 -2.39
C ASP A 177 -2.35 23.85 -3.00
N VAL A 178 -1.48 22.85 -2.91
CA VAL A 178 -0.12 22.86 -3.49
C VAL A 178 0.17 21.54 -4.19
N THR A 179 1.09 21.57 -5.15
CA THR A 179 1.70 20.36 -5.73
C THR A 179 2.90 19.90 -4.89
N PRO A 180 3.28 18.61 -4.95
CA PRO A 180 4.48 18.11 -4.28
C PRO A 180 5.79 18.63 -4.91
N LEU A 181 5.70 19.29 -6.07
CA LEU A 181 6.82 19.92 -6.77
C LEU A 181 6.55 21.39 -7.05
N ASP A 182 7.59 22.21 -7.12
CA ASP A 182 7.49 23.60 -7.59
C ASP A 182 7.02 23.65 -9.06
N SER A 183 6.14 24.60 -9.39
CA SER A 183 5.56 24.74 -10.73
C SER A 183 6.58 24.94 -11.87
N SER A 184 7.81 25.36 -11.55
CA SER A 184 8.90 25.54 -12.49
C SER A 184 9.68 24.26 -12.82
N SER A 185 9.47 23.17 -12.07
CA SER A 185 10.21 21.90 -12.25
C SER A 185 9.66 21.01 -13.34
N TYR A 186 8.40 21.21 -13.78
CA TYR A 186 7.72 20.38 -14.76
C TYR A 186 7.11 21.18 -15.92
N ASP A 187 7.17 20.60 -17.12
CA ASP A 187 6.59 21.21 -18.32
C ASP A 187 5.12 20.83 -18.48
N TYR A 188 4.76 19.57 -18.18
CA TYR A 188 3.41 19.05 -18.34
C TYR A 188 3.02 18.01 -17.29
N ILE A 189 1.72 17.73 -17.26
CA ILE A 189 1.07 16.73 -16.41
C ILE A 189 0.48 15.64 -17.31
N GLU A 190 0.73 14.41 -16.90
CA GLU A 190 0.13 13.22 -17.48
C GLU A 190 -1.22 12.93 -16.85
N PRO A 191 -2.30 12.75 -17.64
CA PRO A 191 -3.58 12.27 -17.12
C PRO A 191 -3.50 10.76 -16.83
N LEU A 192 -4.57 10.22 -16.25
CA LEU A 192 -4.75 8.77 -16.14
C LEU A 192 -4.76 8.11 -17.53
N GLY A 193 -4.22 6.89 -17.56
CA GLY A 193 -4.36 5.97 -18.67
C GLY A 193 -3.24 6.02 -19.69
N ASN A 194 -2.06 6.50 -19.29
CA ASN A 194 -0.86 6.36 -20.12
C ASN A 194 -0.49 4.88 -20.29
N LEU A 195 0.23 4.56 -21.36
CA LEU A 195 0.63 3.20 -21.68
C LEU A 195 2.12 3.19 -22.01
N ASN A 196 2.86 2.30 -21.36
CA ASN A 196 4.28 2.07 -21.63
C ASN A 196 4.65 0.59 -21.38
N PRO A 197 4.25 -0.32 -22.28
CA PRO A 197 4.38 -1.77 -22.05
C PRO A 197 5.82 -2.22 -21.81
N LYS A 198 6.80 -1.56 -22.44
CA LYS A 198 8.23 -1.88 -22.29
C LYS A 198 8.78 -1.69 -20.89
N SER A 199 8.13 -0.88 -20.06
CA SER A 199 8.53 -0.62 -18.68
C SER A 199 7.42 -0.92 -17.67
N GLY A 200 6.39 -1.68 -18.07
CA GLY A 200 5.40 -2.21 -17.14
C GLY A 200 3.98 -1.68 -17.21
N HIS A 201 3.72 -0.61 -17.97
CA HIS A 201 2.38 -0.03 -18.08
C HIS A 201 1.66 -0.55 -19.32
N THR A 202 1.45 -1.86 -19.39
CA THR A 202 0.65 -2.49 -20.46
C THR A 202 -0.83 -2.19 -20.30
N PHE A 203 -1.27 -2.01 -19.05
CA PHE A 203 -2.57 -1.43 -18.73
C PHE A 203 -2.48 0.08 -18.54
N PRO A 204 -3.59 0.81 -18.76
CA PRO A 204 -3.66 2.25 -18.53
C PRO A 204 -3.20 2.62 -17.10
N THR A 205 -2.25 3.55 -16.97
CA THR A 205 -1.71 3.99 -15.66
C THR A 205 -2.77 4.61 -14.76
N ASP A 206 -2.80 4.18 -13.49
CA ASP A 206 -3.79 4.57 -12.48
C ASP A 206 -3.44 5.86 -11.73
N HIS A 207 -2.35 6.52 -12.08
CA HIS A 207 -1.90 7.77 -11.48
C HIS A 207 -1.62 8.85 -12.53
N GLY A 208 -1.60 10.09 -12.06
CA GLY A 208 -1.03 11.19 -12.82
C GLY A 208 0.48 11.29 -12.57
N ALA A 209 1.16 12.06 -13.41
CA ALA A 209 2.59 12.30 -13.26
C ALA A 209 2.98 13.73 -13.65
N PHE A 210 4.01 14.25 -13.00
CA PHE A 210 4.69 15.48 -13.39
C PHE A 210 5.88 15.14 -14.26
N TRP A 211 5.85 15.57 -15.52
CA TRP A 211 6.99 15.41 -16.41
C TRP A 211 7.95 16.59 -16.26
N PHE A 212 9.19 16.29 -15.86
CA PHE A 212 10.18 17.31 -15.57
C PHE A 212 10.46 18.18 -16.78
N LYS A 213 10.91 19.39 -16.51
CA LYS A 213 11.40 20.30 -17.52
C LYS A 213 12.66 19.75 -18.19
N ASN A 214 12.67 19.69 -19.51
CA ASN A 214 13.71 19.05 -20.32
C ASN A 214 14.01 17.60 -19.89
N PRO A 215 13.02 16.70 -19.91
CA PRO A 215 13.11 15.37 -19.30
C PRO A 215 14.10 14.42 -20.00
N TYR A 216 14.65 14.84 -21.15
CA TYR A 216 15.64 14.09 -21.94
C TYR A 216 17.09 14.58 -21.71
N THR A 217 17.30 15.51 -20.77
CA THR A 217 18.60 16.08 -20.42
C THR A 217 18.89 15.87 -18.93
N ASP A 218 20.02 16.41 -18.44
CA ASP A 218 20.31 16.47 -17.01
C ASP A 218 19.29 17.39 -16.33
N THR A 219 18.21 16.79 -15.80
CA THR A 219 17.20 17.52 -15.05
C THR A 219 17.82 18.06 -13.76
N PRO A 220 17.49 19.29 -13.33
CA PRO A 220 17.82 19.75 -12.00
C PRO A 220 17.32 18.77 -10.92
N ILE A 221 17.95 18.85 -9.75
CA ILE A 221 17.44 18.18 -8.56
C ILE A 221 16.34 19.08 -7.98
N TYR A 222 15.19 18.48 -7.71
CA TYR A 222 14.03 19.17 -7.16
C TYR A 222 13.72 18.63 -5.78
N ASP A 223 13.36 19.52 -4.85
CA ASP A 223 12.81 19.08 -3.57
C ASP A 223 11.37 18.60 -3.78
N VAL A 224 11.02 17.53 -3.08
CA VAL A 224 9.68 16.94 -3.03
C VAL A 224 9.10 17.27 -1.67
N ILE A 225 7.92 17.88 -1.65
CA ILE A 225 7.23 18.27 -0.41
C ILE A 225 5.94 17.49 -0.20
N ALA A 226 5.51 17.36 1.06
CA ALA A 226 4.19 16.85 1.38
C ALA A 226 3.11 17.82 0.87
N PRO A 227 2.17 17.37 0.01
CA PRO A 227 1.17 18.26 -0.57
C PRO A 227 0.03 18.63 0.41
N ALA A 228 -0.12 17.86 1.49
CA ALA A 228 -1.05 18.08 2.59
C ALA A 228 -0.55 17.38 3.86
N ASP A 229 -1.19 17.67 4.99
CA ASP A 229 -0.94 17.00 6.26
C ASP A 229 -1.32 15.51 6.16
N GLY A 230 -0.61 14.65 6.87
CA GLY A 230 -0.90 13.22 6.88
C GLY A 230 0.11 12.39 7.66
N ILE A 231 -0.01 11.07 7.48
CA ILE A 231 0.91 10.08 8.05
C ILE A 231 1.49 9.29 6.88
N ILE A 232 2.81 9.27 6.74
CA ILE A 232 3.47 8.29 5.87
C ILE A 232 3.25 6.92 6.51
N THR A 233 2.56 6.03 5.79
CA THR A 233 2.20 4.68 6.27
C THR A 233 3.12 3.61 5.72
N SER A 234 3.70 3.84 4.54
CA SER A 234 4.71 2.96 3.97
C SER A 234 5.66 3.69 3.04
N ILE A 235 6.87 3.13 2.94
CA ILE A 235 7.90 3.51 1.98
C ILE A 235 8.26 2.24 1.22
N TYR A 236 7.87 2.16 -0.05
CA TYR A 236 8.36 1.11 -0.94
C TYR A 236 9.74 1.53 -1.44
N TYR A 237 10.76 0.73 -1.14
CA TYR A 237 12.13 0.97 -1.55
C TYR A 237 12.53 -0.04 -2.62
N ARG A 238 12.97 0.45 -3.77
CA ARG A 238 13.54 -0.37 -4.84
C ARG A 238 14.94 0.10 -5.22
N GLN A 239 15.76 -0.84 -5.68
CA GLN A 239 17.05 -0.56 -6.29
C GLN A 239 16.97 -0.85 -7.77
N GLU A 240 17.12 0.18 -8.58
CA GLU A 240 17.01 0.12 -10.03
C GLU A 240 18.37 0.18 -10.68
N GLN A 241 18.52 -0.48 -11.83
CA GLN A 241 19.73 -0.38 -12.62
C GLN A 241 19.69 0.88 -13.49
N TRP A 242 20.82 1.58 -13.61
CA TRP A 242 20.93 2.68 -14.55
C TRP A 242 20.78 2.21 -16.01
N PRO A 243 19.99 2.92 -16.84
CA PRO A 243 19.78 2.55 -18.23
C PRO A 243 21.03 2.79 -19.07
N GLU A 244 21.13 2.06 -20.19
CA GLU A 244 22.18 2.27 -21.19
C GLU A 244 22.15 3.70 -21.76
N GLY A 245 23.33 4.32 -21.90
CA GLY A 245 23.48 5.70 -22.39
C GLY A 245 23.29 6.77 -21.30
N SER A 246 23.09 6.37 -20.04
CA SER A 246 23.06 7.28 -18.89
C SER A 246 24.45 7.79 -18.47
N GLY A 247 25.52 7.04 -18.81
CA GLY A 247 26.87 7.28 -18.29
C GLY A 247 27.14 6.67 -16.92
N HIS A 248 26.19 5.90 -16.38
CA HIS A 248 26.27 5.16 -15.11
C HIS A 248 26.02 3.66 -15.33
N GLU A 249 26.34 3.13 -16.52
CA GLU A 249 26.00 1.76 -16.89
C GLU A 249 26.62 0.73 -15.92
N GLY A 250 25.78 -0.18 -15.41
CA GLY A 250 26.19 -1.21 -14.45
C GLY A 250 26.15 -0.76 -12.99
N GLU A 251 25.80 0.49 -12.72
CA GLU A 251 25.50 0.98 -11.37
C GLU A 251 24.02 0.79 -11.03
N TYR A 252 23.69 0.86 -9.75
CA TYR A 252 22.33 0.87 -9.23
C TYR A 252 22.02 2.18 -8.53
N TYR A 253 20.75 2.53 -8.49
CA TYR A 253 20.26 3.71 -7.79
C TYR A 253 19.02 3.38 -6.96
N ASN A 254 18.82 4.11 -5.86
CA ASN A 254 17.67 3.94 -5.00
C ASN A 254 16.46 4.69 -5.55
N ASP A 255 15.28 4.10 -5.46
CA ASP A 255 14.03 4.73 -5.84
C ASP A 255 12.97 4.39 -4.78
N TYR A 256 12.18 5.38 -4.39
CA TYR A 256 11.24 5.30 -3.29
C TYR A 256 9.84 5.75 -3.72
N LYS A 257 8.84 4.96 -3.35
CA LYS A 257 7.42 5.35 -3.32
C LYS A 257 7.02 5.62 -1.88
N VAL A 258 6.51 6.82 -1.60
CA VAL A 258 6.08 7.24 -0.27
C VAL A 258 4.55 7.30 -0.24
N MET A 259 3.92 6.42 0.53
CA MET A 259 2.46 6.38 0.71
C MET A 259 2.06 7.24 1.91
N ILE A 260 1.15 8.20 1.71
CA ILE A 260 0.69 9.16 2.73
C ILE A 260 -0.82 9.02 2.91
N ALA A 261 -1.24 8.62 4.10
CA ALA A 261 -2.64 8.69 4.52
C ALA A 261 -2.98 10.13 4.95
N HIS A 262 -4.02 10.72 4.34
CA HIS A 262 -4.54 12.01 4.77
C HIS A 262 -5.78 11.87 5.65
N THR A 263 -6.58 10.85 5.35
CA THR A 263 -7.65 10.33 6.20
C THR A 263 -7.55 8.80 6.20
N ASN A 264 -8.39 8.14 6.98
CA ASN A 264 -8.43 6.68 7.00
C ASN A 264 -8.72 6.11 5.61
N ASN A 265 -9.51 6.77 4.76
CA ASN A 265 -9.93 6.23 3.45
C ASN A 265 -9.39 7.01 2.24
N PHE A 266 -8.47 7.95 2.45
CA PHE A 266 -7.91 8.79 1.39
C PHE A 266 -6.40 8.93 1.51
N TYR A 267 -5.70 8.46 0.49
CA TYR A 267 -4.24 8.43 0.41
C TYR A 267 -3.75 9.17 -0.82
N SER A 268 -2.54 9.73 -0.71
CA SER A 268 -1.73 10.03 -1.89
C SER A 268 -0.42 9.27 -1.82
N TYR A 269 0.23 9.12 -2.97
CA TYR A 269 1.59 8.61 -3.02
C TYR A 269 2.47 9.42 -3.95
N LEU A 270 3.74 9.51 -3.57
CA LEU A 270 4.79 10.17 -4.32
C LEU A 270 5.77 9.09 -4.76
N ASP A 271 5.81 8.78 -6.05
CA ASP A 271 6.72 7.78 -6.61
C ASP A 271 7.89 8.41 -7.35
N HIS A 272 8.97 7.67 -7.51
CA HIS A 272 10.24 8.17 -8.04
C HIS A 272 10.86 9.30 -7.19
N VAL A 273 10.76 9.19 -5.87
CA VAL A 273 11.61 9.94 -4.95
C VAL A 273 12.94 9.21 -4.89
N TRP A 274 14.06 9.89 -5.14
CA TRP A 274 15.35 9.20 -5.25
C TRP A 274 16.24 9.30 -4.02
N GLU A 275 16.04 10.33 -3.23
CA GLU A 275 16.70 10.53 -1.94
C GLU A 275 15.62 10.96 -0.96
N LEU A 276 15.45 10.22 0.13
CA LEU A 276 14.57 10.61 1.22
C LEU A 276 15.28 11.65 2.09
N ASP A 277 14.52 12.61 2.61
CA ASP A 277 15.06 13.59 3.53
C ASP A 277 15.57 12.90 4.82
N ASN A 278 16.65 13.43 5.40
CA ASN A 278 17.25 12.85 6.60
C ASN A 278 16.27 12.75 7.78
N THR A 279 15.31 13.67 7.88
CA THR A 279 14.28 13.63 8.93
C THR A 279 13.33 12.45 8.75
N ILE A 280 12.99 12.09 7.51
CA ILE A 280 12.20 10.91 7.17
C ILE A 280 13.01 9.64 7.44
N LEU A 281 14.24 9.56 6.93
CA LEU A 281 15.13 8.40 7.15
C LEU A 281 15.37 8.13 8.64
N SER A 282 15.56 9.18 9.44
CA SER A 282 15.82 9.04 10.89
C SER A 282 14.64 8.42 11.65
N GLN A 283 13.41 8.59 11.15
CA GLN A 283 12.20 8.03 11.74
C GLN A 283 11.82 6.69 11.12
N ALA A 284 12.11 6.50 9.83
CA ALA A 284 11.88 5.24 9.12
C ALA A 284 12.82 4.12 9.59
N GLY A 285 14.03 4.46 10.04
CA GLY A 285 15.04 3.48 10.42
C GLY A 285 15.71 2.85 9.19
N GLU A 286 16.16 1.60 9.34
CA GLU A 286 16.75 0.85 8.24
C GLU A 286 15.66 0.35 7.29
N LEU A 287 15.80 0.68 6.00
CA LEU A 287 14.85 0.29 4.95
C LEU A 287 15.35 -0.96 4.22
N ASN A 288 14.47 -1.96 4.08
CA ASN A 288 14.66 -3.13 3.25
C ASN A 288 14.10 -2.89 1.84
N VAL A 289 14.63 -3.57 0.82
CA VAL A 289 14.02 -3.56 -0.52
C VAL A 289 12.62 -4.18 -0.42
N GLY A 290 11.64 -3.53 -1.04
CA GLY A 290 10.22 -3.84 -0.91
C GLY A 290 9.49 -2.82 -0.04
N ASP A 291 8.32 -3.21 0.48
CA ASP A 291 7.51 -2.37 1.35
C ASP A 291 8.08 -2.29 2.77
N ASN A 292 8.21 -1.06 3.27
CA ASN A 292 8.57 -0.77 4.65
C ASN A 292 7.41 -0.03 5.32
N LEU A 293 6.77 -0.67 6.30
CA LEU A 293 5.70 -0.04 7.07
C LEU A 293 6.32 0.97 8.05
N VAL A 294 5.77 2.18 8.06
CA VAL A 294 6.24 3.27 8.91
C VAL A 294 5.05 4.07 9.46
N HIS A 295 5.30 4.91 10.46
CA HIS A 295 4.30 5.82 11.00
C HIS A 295 4.95 7.19 11.25
N ILE A 296 5.01 8.00 10.20
CA ILE A 296 5.72 9.28 10.23
C ILE A 296 4.73 10.40 9.93
N ALA A 297 4.46 11.24 10.92
CA ALA A 297 3.62 12.42 10.72
C ALA A 297 4.33 13.45 9.85
N VAL A 298 3.63 13.98 8.86
CA VAL A 298 4.11 15.03 7.96
C VAL A 298 3.06 16.13 7.85
N TYR A 299 3.53 17.37 7.71
CA TYR A 299 2.70 18.54 7.51
C TYR A 299 2.90 19.08 6.09
N LYS A 300 1.87 19.74 5.56
CA LYS A 300 1.94 20.39 4.24
C LYS A 300 3.19 21.28 4.14
N GLY A 301 4.01 21.00 3.13
CA GLY A 301 5.25 21.74 2.88
C GLY A 301 6.51 21.15 3.51
N ASP A 302 6.40 20.12 4.36
CA ASP A 302 7.56 19.37 4.84
C ASP A 302 8.28 18.72 3.66
N VAL A 303 9.62 18.75 3.68
CA VAL A 303 10.44 18.12 2.65
C VAL A 303 10.45 16.61 2.90
N ILE A 304 9.97 15.85 1.92
CA ILE A 304 9.96 14.38 1.94
C ILE A 304 11.28 13.84 1.40
N GLY A 305 11.84 14.52 0.40
CA GLY A 305 13.02 14.06 -0.29
C GLY A 305 13.34 14.86 -1.55
N LYS A 306 14.01 14.21 -2.50
CA LYS A 306 14.45 14.80 -3.76
C LYS A 306 14.08 13.92 -4.94
N THR A 307 13.89 14.59 -6.08
CA THR A 307 13.59 13.96 -7.37
C THR A 307 14.37 14.63 -8.50
N GLY A 308 14.35 14.08 -9.72
CA GLY A 308 15.13 14.60 -10.85
C GLY A 308 16.63 14.30 -10.73
N GLY A 309 17.50 15.00 -11.46
CA GLY A 309 18.95 14.80 -11.36
C GLY A 309 19.48 13.49 -11.95
N ARG A 310 18.62 12.68 -12.59
CA ARG A 310 18.95 11.32 -13.04
C ARG A 310 18.74 11.16 -14.54
N LYS A 311 19.72 11.62 -15.31
CA LYS A 311 19.67 11.58 -16.77
C LYS A 311 19.39 10.17 -17.28
N GLY A 312 18.37 10.07 -18.14
CA GLY A 312 17.99 8.82 -18.80
C GLY A 312 17.18 7.86 -17.91
N ALA A 313 17.43 7.83 -16.59
CA ALA A 313 16.73 6.99 -15.63
C ALA A 313 15.39 7.57 -15.17
N GLN A 314 15.31 8.88 -14.99
CA GLN A 314 14.11 9.51 -14.44
C GLN A 314 13.68 10.74 -15.24
N ARG A 315 12.42 10.73 -15.68
CA ARG A 315 11.84 11.78 -16.54
C ARG A 315 10.68 12.52 -15.91
N GLY A 316 10.13 11.99 -14.84
CA GLY A 316 9.04 12.57 -14.09
C GLY A 316 8.95 11.99 -12.69
N MET A 317 7.92 12.44 -11.99
CA MET A 317 7.56 11.98 -10.66
C MET A 317 6.06 11.72 -10.64
N ASP A 318 5.66 10.56 -10.11
CA ASP A 318 4.26 10.21 -10.06
C ASP A 318 3.60 10.79 -8.83
N TRP A 319 2.34 11.20 -9.01
CA TRP A 319 1.48 11.58 -7.90
C TRP A 319 0.16 10.84 -8.05
N GLY A 320 0.04 9.73 -7.33
CA GLY A 320 -1.18 8.94 -7.32
C GLY A 320 -2.09 9.30 -6.15
N ILE A 321 -3.39 9.09 -6.34
CA ILE A 321 -4.41 9.19 -5.30
C ILE A 321 -5.14 7.87 -5.21
N ILE A 322 -5.34 7.38 -3.99
CA ILE A 322 -6.23 6.26 -3.68
C ILE A 322 -7.35 6.80 -2.81
N ASP A 323 -8.58 6.74 -3.30
CA ASP A 323 -9.78 7.16 -2.59
C ASP A 323 -10.72 5.97 -2.46
N PHE A 324 -10.71 5.31 -1.31
CA PHE A 324 -11.52 4.11 -1.06
C PHE A 324 -13.04 4.39 -1.08
N SER A 325 -13.46 5.66 -1.11
CA SER A 325 -14.87 6.01 -1.34
C SER A 325 -15.28 5.93 -2.83
N LYS A 326 -14.30 5.87 -3.74
CA LYS A 326 -14.51 5.68 -5.18
C LYS A 326 -14.31 4.22 -5.58
N ASN A 327 -15.02 3.81 -6.62
CA ASN A 327 -14.82 2.52 -7.27
C ASN A 327 -14.79 2.74 -8.79
N LEU A 328 -13.66 2.42 -9.40
CA LEU A 328 -13.54 2.36 -10.84
C LEU A 328 -14.36 1.20 -11.40
N GLN A 329 -14.78 1.33 -12.65
CA GLN A 329 -15.74 0.44 -13.30
C GLN A 329 -15.05 -0.75 -13.98
N TYR A 330 -14.03 -1.32 -13.34
CA TYR A 330 -13.47 -2.60 -13.78
C TYR A 330 -14.50 -3.72 -13.64
N ILE A 331 -14.46 -4.72 -14.53
CA ILE A 331 -15.37 -5.88 -14.43
C ILE A 331 -15.03 -6.72 -13.18
N HIS A 332 -13.73 -6.87 -12.90
CA HIS A 332 -13.16 -7.60 -11.75
C HIS A 332 -12.26 -6.67 -10.93
N PRO A 333 -12.81 -5.71 -10.17
CA PRO A 333 -12.03 -4.74 -9.42
C PRO A 333 -11.09 -5.37 -8.37
N GLU A 334 -11.41 -6.56 -7.87
CA GLU A 334 -10.59 -7.31 -6.93
C GLU A 334 -9.20 -7.66 -7.48
N ARG A 335 -9.05 -7.81 -8.80
CA ARG A 335 -7.74 -8.04 -9.45
C ARG A 335 -6.81 -6.83 -9.40
N TYR A 336 -7.36 -5.65 -9.12
CA TYR A 336 -6.62 -4.39 -9.13
C TYR A 336 -6.29 -3.90 -7.71
N GLY A 337 -6.80 -4.57 -6.66
CA GLY A 337 -6.57 -4.19 -5.28
C GLY A 337 -6.87 -2.70 -5.03
N TRP A 338 -5.91 -1.98 -4.45
CA TRP A 338 -6.06 -0.54 -4.16
C TRP A 338 -6.22 0.30 -5.44
N TYR A 339 -5.69 -0.18 -6.58
CA TYR A 339 -5.77 0.55 -7.84
C TYR A 339 -7.20 0.59 -8.43
N ALA A 340 -8.12 -0.24 -7.93
CA ALA A 340 -9.55 -0.11 -8.22
C ALA A 340 -10.17 1.17 -7.63
N HIS A 341 -9.46 1.83 -6.71
CA HIS A 341 -9.86 3.05 -6.01
C HIS A 341 -9.04 4.26 -6.45
N SER A 342 -8.24 4.13 -7.51
CA SER A 342 -7.37 5.21 -7.98
C SER A 342 -8.16 6.37 -8.56
N ALA A 343 -7.59 7.57 -8.42
CA ALA A 343 -8.12 8.79 -8.98
C ALA A 343 -7.00 9.75 -9.38
N HIS A 344 -7.31 10.74 -10.20
CA HIS A 344 -6.34 11.75 -10.57
C HIS A 344 -6.29 12.88 -9.53
N PHE A 345 -5.09 13.35 -9.15
CA PHE A 345 -4.92 14.40 -8.15
C PHE A 345 -5.67 15.71 -8.47
N LEU A 346 -5.82 16.06 -9.76
CA LEU A 346 -6.58 17.24 -10.19
C LEU A 346 -8.03 17.25 -9.71
N GLU A 347 -8.64 16.09 -9.48
CA GLU A 347 -10.00 16.01 -8.92
C GLU A 347 -10.08 16.56 -7.50
N TYR A 348 -8.97 16.49 -6.75
CA TYR A 348 -8.86 16.90 -5.35
C TYR A 348 -8.09 18.21 -5.17
N CYS A 349 -7.63 18.85 -6.24
CA CYS A 349 -7.07 20.19 -6.16
C CYS A 349 -8.16 21.24 -5.87
N SER A 350 -7.81 22.27 -5.09
CA SER A 350 -8.63 23.48 -4.99
C SER A 350 -8.80 24.13 -6.35
N GLN A 351 -9.82 24.98 -6.50
CA GLN A 351 -10.13 25.59 -7.79
C GLN A 351 -8.93 26.33 -8.40
N ASP A 352 -8.27 27.18 -7.61
CA ASP A 352 -7.11 27.96 -8.06
C ASP A 352 -5.96 27.05 -8.50
N LEU A 353 -5.66 26.01 -7.71
CA LEU A 353 -4.61 25.05 -8.07
C LEU A 353 -4.99 24.32 -9.36
N ARG A 354 -6.22 23.78 -9.44
CA ARG A 354 -6.70 23.06 -10.63
C ARG A 354 -6.61 23.93 -11.90
N GLU A 355 -7.06 25.18 -11.84
CA GLU A 355 -7.00 26.11 -12.97
C GLU A 355 -5.55 26.40 -13.40
N SER A 356 -4.61 26.47 -12.46
CA SER A 356 -3.19 26.63 -12.76
C SER A 356 -2.57 25.41 -13.46
N LEU A 357 -3.05 24.21 -13.14
CA LEU A 357 -2.50 22.94 -13.62
C LEU A 357 -3.17 22.43 -14.91
N ILE A 358 -4.44 22.76 -15.15
CA ILE A 358 -5.21 22.18 -16.27
C ILE A 358 -4.62 22.52 -17.64
N ASN A 359 -3.95 23.67 -17.76
CA ASN A 359 -3.26 24.09 -18.98
C ASN A 359 -1.97 23.30 -19.26
N LYS A 360 -1.51 22.52 -18.28
CA LYS A 360 -0.35 21.62 -18.40
C LYS A 360 -0.75 20.18 -18.75
N LEU A 361 -2.04 19.85 -18.93
CA LEU A 361 -2.47 18.55 -19.44
C LEU A 361 -2.21 18.41 -20.94
N GLY A 362 -1.02 17.95 -21.30
CA GLY A 362 -0.63 17.72 -22.69
C GLY A 362 0.87 17.82 -22.92
N VAL A 363 1.37 17.18 -23.97
CA VAL A 363 2.80 17.14 -24.32
C VAL A 363 3.18 18.35 -25.18
N PRO A 364 3.92 19.35 -24.64
CA PRO A 364 4.19 20.60 -25.36
C PRO A 364 5.00 20.39 -26.63
N ASP A 365 6.01 19.52 -26.60
CA ASP A 365 6.91 19.25 -27.74
C ASP A 365 6.18 18.60 -28.93
N ARG A 366 5.05 17.94 -28.67
CA ARG A 366 4.19 17.35 -29.71
C ARG A 366 3.04 18.27 -30.10
N ASN A 367 2.91 19.44 -29.46
CA ASN A 367 1.76 20.33 -29.57
C ASN A 367 0.42 19.59 -29.33
N VAL A 368 0.44 18.65 -28.39
CA VAL A 368 -0.73 17.84 -28.02
C VAL A 368 -1.30 18.39 -26.71
N ARG A 369 -2.63 18.58 -26.67
CA ARG A 369 -3.36 18.94 -25.46
C ARG A 369 -4.55 18.03 -25.32
N ARG A 370 -4.76 17.53 -24.10
CA ARG A 370 -5.97 16.77 -23.81
C ARG A 370 -7.15 17.73 -23.69
N THR A 371 -8.19 17.48 -24.46
CA THR A 371 -9.40 18.34 -24.49
C THR A 371 -10.70 17.57 -24.24
N THR A 372 -10.65 16.25 -24.29
CA THR A 372 -11.81 15.37 -24.06
C THR A 372 -12.05 15.17 -22.56
N GLN A 373 -13.32 15.23 -22.14
CA GLN A 373 -13.72 14.99 -20.76
C GLN A 373 -13.79 13.48 -20.44
N PRO A 374 -13.45 13.06 -19.21
CA PRO A 374 -12.78 13.87 -18.19
C PRO A 374 -11.36 14.25 -18.62
N LEU A 375 -10.98 15.51 -18.38
CA LEU A 375 -9.68 16.04 -18.82
C LEU A 375 -8.50 15.30 -18.20
N TRP A 376 -8.69 14.69 -17.04
CA TRP A 376 -7.68 13.90 -16.35
C TRP A 376 -7.66 12.41 -16.72
N GLY A 377 -8.38 11.99 -17.77
CA GLY A 377 -8.28 10.61 -18.26
C GLY A 377 -9.09 9.60 -17.47
N LYS A 378 -8.92 8.32 -17.83
CA LYS A 378 -9.49 7.17 -17.12
C LYS A 378 -8.64 5.93 -17.39
N VAL A 379 -8.89 4.86 -16.62
CA VAL A 379 -8.18 3.58 -16.73
C VAL A 379 -9.08 2.37 -16.93
N ASP A 380 -10.34 2.49 -16.52
CA ASP A 380 -11.37 1.46 -16.49
C ASP A 380 -12.15 1.43 -17.82
N PHE A 381 -11.47 1.00 -18.88
CA PHE A 381 -12.08 0.88 -20.21
C PHE A 381 -12.95 -0.36 -20.40
N ASP A 382 -12.95 -1.28 -19.45
CA ASP A 382 -13.65 -2.55 -19.53
C ASP A 382 -15.16 -2.37 -19.77
N GLU A 383 -15.68 -3.08 -20.76
CA GLU A 383 -17.11 -3.17 -21.03
C GLU A 383 -17.51 -4.64 -21.12
N SER A 384 -18.55 -5.04 -20.37
CA SER A 384 -19.00 -6.43 -20.31
C SER A 384 -19.42 -6.95 -21.69
N GLY A 385 -18.88 -8.10 -22.10
CA GLY A 385 -19.15 -8.71 -23.41
C GLY A 385 -18.50 -7.98 -24.59
N LYS A 386 -17.59 -7.04 -24.34
CA LYS A 386 -16.84 -6.29 -25.36
C LYS A 386 -15.34 -6.50 -25.26
N LEU A 387 -14.65 -6.28 -26.39
CA LEU A 387 -13.18 -6.42 -26.48
C LEU A 387 -12.43 -5.29 -25.77
N VAL A 388 -13.01 -4.08 -25.69
CA VAL A 388 -12.35 -2.89 -25.12
C VAL A 388 -12.01 -3.06 -23.64
N GLY A 389 -10.76 -2.77 -23.25
CA GLY A 389 -10.27 -2.82 -21.88
C GLY A 389 -9.05 -3.72 -21.68
N ASN A 390 -8.83 -4.11 -20.43
CA ASN A 390 -7.68 -4.88 -19.96
C ASN A 390 -7.94 -6.38 -20.01
N TRP A 391 -6.89 -7.15 -20.35
CA TRP A 391 -6.92 -8.60 -20.48
C TRP A 391 -5.63 -9.20 -19.91
N PHE A 392 -5.78 -10.15 -19.00
CA PHE A 392 -4.70 -10.89 -18.36
C PHE A 392 -4.52 -12.24 -19.05
N LEU A 393 -3.29 -12.71 -19.23
CA LEU A 393 -3.06 -14.07 -19.77
C LEU A 393 -3.70 -15.10 -18.83
N GLN A 394 -4.30 -16.16 -19.38
CA GLN A 394 -5.12 -17.11 -18.61
C GLN A 394 -4.34 -17.81 -17.46
N ASP A 395 -3.03 -17.97 -17.59
CA ASP A 395 -2.14 -18.60 -16.60
C ASP A 395 -1.34 -17.58 -15.77
N ILE A 396 -1.84 -16.35 -15.65
CA ILE A 396 -1.26 -15.35 -14.76
C ILE A 396 -1.38 -15.79 -13.29
N ASP A 397 -0.36 -15.45 -12.48
CA ASP A 397 -0.42 -15.58 -11.03
C ASP A 397 -1.60 -14.77 -10.49
N GLN A 398 -2.47 -15.44 -9.75
CA GLN A 398 -3.65 -14.81 -9.18
C GLN A 398 -3.34 -14.06 -7.88
N ASN A 399 -2.18 -14.30 -7.26
CA ASN A 399 -1.78 -13.62 -6.02
C ASN A 399 -1.33 -12.18 -6.29
N ASP A 400 -0.59 -11.96 -7.40
CA ASP A 400 -0.16 -10.62 -7.83
C ASP A 400 -0.25 -10.48 -9.35
N PRO A 401 -1.48 -10.43 -9.90
CA PRO A 401 -1.68 -10.38 -11.35
C PRO A 401 -1.17 -9.07 -11.96
N LEU A 402 -0.92 -8.03 -11.16
CA LEU A 402 -0.46 -6.73 -11.65
C LEU A 402 1.05 -6.64 -11.79
N ALA A 403 1.82 -7.55 -11.18
CA ALA A 403 3.28 -7.60 -11.32
C ALA A 403 3.77 -8.33 -12.59
N GLU A 404 2.94 -9.16 -13.23
CA GLU A 404 3.31 -9.90 -14.45
C GLU A 404 3.00 -9.13 -15.74
N TRP A 405 3.69 -8.00 -15.95
CA TRP A 405 3.42 -7.07 -17.05
C TRP A 405 3.52 -7.67 -18.46
N ASP A 406 4.35 -8.70 -18.64
CA ASP A 406 4.52 -9.43 -19.90
C ASP A 406 3.30 -10.30 -20.26
N LYS A 407 2.48 -10.62 -19.26
CA LYS A 407 1.22 -11.35 -19.39
C LYS A 407 0.00 -10.47 -19.58
N HIS A 408 0.18 -9.16 -19.79
CA HIS A 408 -0.91 -8.23 -20.02
C HIS A 408 -1.16 -7.93 -21.50
N LEU A 409 -2.40 -7.58 -21.84
CA LEU A 409 -2.84 -7.08 -23.14
C LEU A 409 -3.98 -6.09 -22.93
N SER A 410 -3.97 -4.93 -23.58
CA SER A 410 -5.09 -4.00 -23.52
C SER A 410 -5.52 -3.47 -24.88
N PHE A 411 -6.83 -3.26 -25.04
CA PHE A 411 -7.46 -2.62 -26.19
C PHE A 411 -8.17 -1.36 -25.72
N VAL A 412 -7.52 -0.20 -25.83
CA VAL A 412 -7.99 1.05 -25.24
C VAL A 412 -7.82 2.20 -26.22
N TYR A 413 -7.98 3.43 -25.75
CA TYR A 413 -7.82 4.63 -26.56
C TYR A 413 -6.62 5.45 -26.08
N ASP A 414 -6.10 6.28 -26.96
CA ASP A 414 -4.96 7.12 -26.64
C ASP A 414 -5.24 8.10 -25.49
N VAL A 415 -4.23 8.23 -24.63
CA VAL A 415 -4.29 8.99 -23.39
C VAL A 415 -4.45 10.50 -23.61
N TRP A 416 -3.98 11.04 -24.73
CA TRP A 416 -4.01 12.48 -24.98
C TRP A 416 -5.19 12.89 -25.87
N ASP A 417 -5.40 12.17 -26.97
CA ASP A 417 -6.54 12.31 -27.86
C ASP A 417 -7.27 10.97 -27.93
N PRO A 418 -8.42 10.75 -27.28
CA PRO A 418 -9.06 9.42 -27.21
C PRO A 418 -9.78 9.02 -28.51
N GLN A 419 -9.20 9.32 -29.67
CA GLN A 419 -9.66 8.88 -30.99
C GLN A 419 -8.86 7.68 -31.52
N PRO A 420 -7.52 7.66 -31.50
CA PRO A 420 -6.75 6.50 -31.90
C PRO A 420 -6.99 5.32 -30.95
N ILE A 421 -7.30 4.17 -31.53
CA ILE A 421 -7.34 2.89 -30.84
C ILE A 421 -5.90 2.44 -30.62
N ARG A 422 -5.59 2.14 -29.37
CA ARG A 422 -4.32 1.66 -28.88
C ARG A 422 -4.43 0.19 -28.50
N VAL A 423 -3.42 -0.58 -28.85
CA VAL A 423 -3.25 -1.95 -28.39
C VAL A 423 -1.90 -2.05 -27.72
N ALA A 424 -1.89 -2.25 -26.41
CA ALA A 424 -0.65 -2.42 -25.65
C ALA A 424 -0.42 -3.91 -25.40
N VAL A 425 0.76 -4.39 -25.82
CA VAL A 425 1.16 -5.80 -25.73
C VAL A 425 2.32 -5.92 -24.75
N GLY A 426 2.14 -6.74 -23.71
CA GLY A 426 3.13 -6.92 -22.64
C GLY A 426 4.35 -7.75 -23.06
N GLY A 427 4.15 -8.93 -23.64
CA GLY A 427 5.29 -9.79 -24.03
C GLY A 427 4.97 -11.26 -24.35
N SER A 428 3.76 -11.72 -24.08
CA SER A 428 3.35 -13.13 -24.23
C SER A 428 2.95 -13.56 -25.66
N LEU A 429 3.02 -12.66 -26.65
CA LEU A 429 2.69 -12.92 -28.06
C LEU A 429 3.94 -12.97 -28.94
N ASN A 430 3.84 -13.60 -30.12
CA ASN A 430 4.92 -13.65 -31.13
C ASN A 430 5.10 -12.34 -31.93
N ILE A 431 4.89 -11.19 -31.26
CA ILE A 431 5.10 -9.83 -31.77
C ILE A 431 5.76 -8.99 -30.66
N PRO A 432 6.47 -7.90 -31.00
CA PRO A 432 7.14 -7.08 -29.98
C PRO A 432 6.24 -6.58 -28.85
N ALA A 433 6.77 -6.58 -27.62
CA ALA A 433 6.19 -5.90 -26.48
C ALA A 433 6.28 -4.38 -26.67
N THR A 434 5.16 -3.74 -27.02
CA THR A 434 5.09 -2.29 -27.21
C THR A 434 3.66 -1.79 -27.30
N LEU A 435 3.52 -0.47 -27.38
CA LEU A 435 2.28 0.22 -27.71
C LEU A 435 2.08 0.28 -29.23
N TYR A 436 0.96 -0.25 -29.70
CA TYR A 436 0.55 -0.18 -31.08
C TYR A 436 -0.60 0.80 -31.30
N GLN A 437 -0.67 1.34 -32.52
CA GLN A 437 -1.87 1.96 -33.07
C GLN A 437 -2.55 1.01 -34.05
N VAL A 438 -3.89 0.98 -34.03
CA VAL A 438 -4.66 0.29 -35.08
C VAL A 438 -4.61 1.08 -36.39
N TYR A 439 -4.03 0.49 -37.42
CA TYR A 439 -4.02 1.04 -38.77
C TYR A 439 -5.44 1.14 -39.31
N GLY A 440 -5.81 2.34 -39.79
CA GLY A 440 -7.18 2.65 -40.23
C GLY A 440 -8.15 2.95 -39.10
N ASN A 441 -7.74 2.79 -37.83
CA ASN A 441 -8.55 3.05 -36.63
C ASN A 441 -9.86 2.25 -36.58
N MET A 442 -9.87 1.02 -37.09
CA MET A 442 -11.04 0.14 -37.08
C MET A 442 -10.64 -1.35 -37.14
N PRO A 443 -11.54 -2.26 -36.72
CA PRO A 443 -12.82 -1.97 -36.05
C PRO A 443 -12.63 -1.39 -34.63
N ASP A 444 -13.66 -0.77 -34.07
CA ASP A 444 -13.61 -0.24 -32.69
C ASP A 444 -13.77 -1.40 -31.69
N PRO A 445 -12.83 -1.60 -30.74
CA PRO A 445 -12.93 -2.70 -29.77
C PRO A 445 -14.18 -2.62 -28.87
N ALA A 446 -14.77 -1.44 -28.67
CA ALA A 446 -16.05 -1.31 -27.95
C ALA A 446 -17.25 -1.84 -28.78
N GLY A 447 -17.08 -1.96 -30.10
CA GLY A 447 -18.05 -2.57 -31.00
C GLY A 447 -17.98 -4.09 -31.03
N ILE A 448 -16.81 -4.68 -30.80
CA ILE A 448 -16.55 -6.12 -30.97
C ILE A 448 -17.14 -6.96 -29.84
N SER A 449 -17.75 -8.08 -30.22
CA SER A 449 -18.40 -9.06 -29.35
C SER A 449 -18.20 -10.48 -29.87
N ILE A 450 -18.81 -11.47 -29.21
CA ILE A 450 -18.79 -12.88 -29.62
C ILE A 450 -19.35 -13.06 -31.05
N ASP A 451 -20.38 -12.28 -31.43
CA ASP A 451 -21.07 -12.41 -32.73
C ASP A 451 -20.18 -12.03 -33.93
N ASP A 452 -19.10 -11.28 -33.69
CA ASP A 452 -18.16 -10.85 -34.73
C ASP A 452 -17.19 -11.97 -35.15
N GLY A 453 -17.03 -13.01 -34.31
CA GLY A 453 -16.09 -14.09 -34.53
C GLY A 453 -14.64 -13.59 -34.60
N GLN A 454 -13.91 -14.02 -35.64
CA GLN A 454 -12.50 -13.65 -35.83
C GLN A 454 -12.35 -12.23 -36.37
N VAL A 455 -11.66 -11.40 -35.59
CA VAL A 455 -11.36 -10.00 -35.91
C VAL A 455 -9.87 -9.82 -36.15
N VAL A 456 -9.52 -9.13 -37.24
CA VAL A 456 -8.13 -8.86 -37.62
C VAL A 456 -7.81 -7.39 -37.40
N TYR A 457 -6.85 -7.11 -36.52
CA TYR A 457 -6.24 -5.81 -36.38
C TYR A 457 -4.92 -5.73 -37.15
N LYS A 458 -4.77 -4.68 -37.96
CA LYS A 458 -3.47 -4.27 -38.49
C LYS A 458 -2.87 -3.27 -37.53
N LEU A 459 -1.71 -3.59 -36.98
CA LEU A 459 -1.02 -2.80 -35.99
C LEU A 459 0.19 -2.10 -36.61
N GLN A 460 0.45 -0.88 -36.18
CA GLN A 460 1.67 -0.15 -36.48
C GLN A 460 2.28 0.38 -35.19
N GLY A 461 3.61 0.36 -35.09
CA GLY A 461 4.29 1.00 -33.97
C GLY A 461 4.09 2.52 -33.99
N THR A 462 4.22 3.16 -32.83
CA THR A 462 3.90 4.57 -32.66
C THR A 462 5.13 5.47 -32.77
N GLU A 463 4.93 6.70 -33.24
CA GLU A 463 6.00 7.69 -33.38
C GLU A 463 6.61 8.06 -32.02
N GLU A 464 5.80 8.09 -30.97
CA GLU A 464 6.21 8.42 -29.61
C GLU A 464 7.26 7.48 -29.01
N TYR A 465 7.30 6.23 -29.48
CA TYR A 465 8.33 5.26 -29.13
C TYR A 465 9.41 5.11 -30.22
N GLY A 466 9.32 5.86 -31.32
CA GLY A 466 10.25 5.77 -32.45
C GLY A 466 10.05 4.51 -33.30
N GLU A 467 8.87 3.90 -33.26
CA GLU A 467 8.62 2.55 -33.77
C GLU A 467 7.81 2.49 -35.06
N THR A 468 7.79 3.58 -35.82
CA THR A 468 6.95 3.73 -37.03
C THR A 468 7.21 2.69 -38.13
N SER A 469 8.32 1.94 -38.05
CA SER A 469 8.64 0.83 -38.95
C SER A 469 7.97 -0.49 -38.59
N ILE A 470 7.53 -0.67 -37.34
CA ILE A 470 6.90 -1.89 -36.85
C ILE A 470 5.53 -2.04 -37.48
N LYS A 471 5.24 -3.23 -38.02
CA LYS A 471 3.96 -3.57 -38.65
C LYS A 471 3.60 -4.99 -38.28
N GLU A 472 2.52 -5.16 -37.54
CA GLU A 472 2.09 -6.47 -37.06
C GLU A 472 0.62 -6.73 -37.37
N THR A 473 0.23 -8.00 -37.31
CA THR A 473 -1.17 -8.40 -37.37
C THR A 473 -1.55 -9.06 -36.06
N LEU A 474 -2.67 -8.64 -35.48
CA LEU A 474 -3.26 -9.30 -34.32
C LEU A 474 -4.58 -9.93 -34.75
N LEU A 475 -4.71 -11.25 -34.59
CA LEU A 475 -5.96 -11.96 -34.74
C LEU A 475 -6.56 -12.15 -33.35
N VAL A 476 -7.82 -11.74 -33.17
CA VAL A 476 -8.54 -11.88 -31.90
C VAL A 476 -9.93 -12.44 -32.13
N GLU A 477 -10.41 -13.27 -31.21
CA GLU A 477 -11.75 -13.82 -31.20
C GLU A 477 -12.27 -13.81 -29.76
N MET A 478 -13.43 -13.18 -29.53
CA MET A 478 -14.17 -13.29 -28.27
C MET A 478 -14.77 -14.68 -28.19
N ILE A 479 -14.29 -15.51 -27.25
CA ILE A 479 -14.76 -16.90 -27.06
C ILE A 479 -16.02 -16.92 -26.20
N ASP A 480 -16.02 -16.07 -25.17
CA ASP A 480 -17.18 -15.74 -24.35
C ASP A 480 -17.06 -14.27 -23.90
N ASN A 481 -17.85 -13.84 -22.92
CA ASN A 481 -17.88 -12.44 -22.49
C ASN A 481 -16.59 -11.96 -21.81
N GLU A 482 -15.78 -12.88 -21.29
CA GLU A 482 -14.62 -12.59 -20.44
C GLU A 482 -13.37 -13.39 -20.84
N THR A 483 -13.41 -14.10 -21.98
CA THR A 483 -12.28 -14.83 -22.54
C THR A 483 -12.08 -14.47 -24.01
N ILE A 484 -10.84 -14.12 -24.36
CA ILE A 484 -10.41 -13.92 -25.75
C ILE A 484 -9.32 -14.92 -26.14
N LYS A 485 -9.33 -15.31 -27.41
CA LYS A 485 -8.23 -16.01 -28.06
C LYS A 485 -7.48 -15.03 -28.95
N VAL A 486 -6.15 -14.97 -28.82
CA VAL A 486 -5.31 -13.96 -29.46
C VAL A 486 -4.05 -14.58 -30.05
N GLU A 487 -3.64 -14.13 -31.24
CA GLU A 487 -2.35 -14.48 -31.83
C GLU A 487 -1.76 -13.28 -32.60
N GLY A 488 -0.48 -13.00 -32.35
CA GLY A 488 0.29 -11.98 -33.04
C GLY A 488 1.12 -12.57 -34.18
N PHE A 489 1.13 -11.91 -35.33
CA PHE A 489 1.89 -12.31 -36.51
C PHE A 489 2.79 -11.18 -36.99
N ASN A 490 4.02 -11.56 -37.35
CA ASN A 490 5.00 -10.65 -37.93
C ASN A 490 4.54 -10.11 -39.28
N GLY A 491 4.43 -8.78 -39.42
CA GLY A 491 3.98 -8.15 -40.67
C GLY A 491 2.46 -8.01 -40.82
N TRP A 492 2.03 -7.33 -41.87
CA TRP A 492 0.62 -7.23 -42.24
C TRP A 492 0.18 -8.44 -43.09
N VAL A 493 -0.16 -9.54 -42.41
CA VAL A 493 -0.57 -10.83 -43.00
C VAL A 493 -2.01 -10.76 -43.51
N SER A 494 -2.29 -11.03 -44.79
CA SER A 494 -3.63 -10.81 -45.37
C SER A 494 -4.71 -11.75 -44.83
N ASN A 495 -4.38 -13.01 -44.52
CA ASN A 495 -5.33 -14.03 -44.07
C ASN A 495 -4.73 -14.82 -42.89
N PRO A 496 -4.60 -14.19 -41.71
CA PRO A 496 -4.14 -14.91 -40.53
C PRO A 496 -5.17 -15.96 -40.11
N ALA A 497 -4.70 -17.06 -39.52
CA ALA A 497 -5.54 -18.07 -38.90
C ALA A 497 -4.85 -18.53 -37.62
N PHE A 498 -5.63 -18.83 -36.58
CA PHE A 498 -5.06 -19.31 -35.33
C PHE A 498 -4.27 -20.60 -35.53
N THR A 499 -3.13 -20.68 -34.87
CA THR A 499 -2.26 -21.85 -34.80
C THR A 499 -2.22 -22.38 -33.36
N GLU A 500 -1.25 -23.25 -33.08
CA GLU A 500 -0.93 -23.69 -31.72
C GLU A 500 -0.27 -22.58 -30.87
N ASP A 501 0.21 -21.50 -31.49
CA ASP A 501 0.81 -20.36 -30.80
C ASP A 501 -0.23 -19.38 -30.23
N ALA A 502 -1.51 -19.56 -30.56
CA ALA A 502 -2.59 -18.77 -29.99
C ALA A 502 -2.58 -18.83 -28.45
N ARG A 503 -2.86 -17.70 -27.82
CA ARG A 503 -2.96 -17.53 -26.38
C ARG A 503 -4.39 -17.19 -25.99
N TYR A 504 -4.74 -17.50 -24.75
CA TYR A 504 -6.02 -17.13 -24.17
C TYR A 504 -5.78 -16.08 -23.09
N TYR A 505 -6.57 -15.01 -23.13
CA TYR A 505 -6.60 -14.00 -22.09
C TYR A 505 -7.98 -13.94 -21.47
N ILE A 506 -8.02 -13.57 -20.20
CA ILE A 506 -9.20 -13.43 -19.36
C ILE A 506 -9.32 -12.00 -18.83
N ARG A 507 -10.51 -11.61 -18.39
CA ARG A 507 -10.72 -10.37 -17.64
C ARG A 507 -10.26 -10.48 -16.20
#